data_AF-A0AA88VXG9-F1
#
_entry.id   AF-A0AA88VXG9-F1
#
_cell.length_a   1.000
_cell.length_b   1.000
_cell.length_c   1.000
_cell.angle_alpha   90.00
_cell.angle_beta   90.00
_cell.angle_gamma   90.00
#
_symmetry.space_group_name_H-M   'P 1'
#
loop_
_entity.id
_entity.type
_entity.pdbx_description
1 polymer ?
#
loop_
_entity_poly.entity_id
_entity_poly.type
_entity_poly.pdbx_seq_one_letter_code
_entity_poly.pdbx_strand_id
1 'polypeptide(L)'
;MAAFNLCLPLFLLTLSITVVASVVAAQSSTVFPFTCSKEIDACLSVLYQDNGLQKDQIASYYSVPTSEISPITHGNKQDFIVVVPCSCKTVNGTTGYFYDTPYTVQQFDTFSKVSGQIYSGQVWPVSGEEGSFIPGNVVPMHLVCGCVRSDSQIVVTYTVQEGDTLLSIAKFLSAKSNS
;
A
#
# COMPACT_ATOMS: atom_id res chain seq x y z
N MET A 1 45.28 57.79 -34.39
CA MET A 1 44.57 57.64 -33.08
C MET A 1 43.23 58.35 -33.26
N ALA A 2 42.05 57.77 -33.11
CA ALA A 2 41.61 56.62 -32.34
C ALA A 2 40.42 55.93 -33.04
N ALA A 3 40.27 54.62 -32.81
CA ALA A 3 39.13 53.82 -33.26
C ALA A 3 38.03 53.86 -32.19
N PHE A 4 36.79 54.13 -32.60
CA PHE A 4 35.60 54.04 -31.76
C PHE A 4 35.15 52.57 -31.67
N ASN A 5 35.38 51.94 -30.51
CA ASN A 5 34.78 50.66 -30.16
C ASN A 5 33.42 50.93 -29.47
N LEU A 6 32.32 50.57 -30.13
CA LEU A 6 31.00 50.54 -29.52
C LEU A 6 30.90 49.30 -28.61
N CYS A 7 30.76 49.54 -27.30
CA CYS A 7 30.54 48.51 -26.29
C CYS A 7 29.04 48.21 -26.21
N LEU A 8 28.62 46.99 -26.55
CA LEU A 8 27.24 46.52 -26.43
C LEU A 8 27.03 45.92 -25.03
N PRO A 9 26.04 46.35 -24.22
CA PRO A 9 25.83 45.76 -22.91
C PRO A 9 25.07 44.44 -23.05
N LEU A 10 25.68 43.35 -22.59
CA LEU A 10 25.08 42.02 -22.52
C LEU A 10 24.04 42.02 -21.37
N PHE A 11 22.75 42.14 -21.70
CA PHE A 11 21.67 41.91 -20.73
C PHE A 11 21.57 40.40 -20.45
N LEU A 12 22.17 39.95 -19.36
CA LEU A 12 21.98 38.60 -18.82
C LEU A 12 20.61 38.52 -18.15
N LEU A 13 19.62 38.02 -18.89
CA LEU A 13 18.30 37.68 -18.37
C LEU A 13 18.42 36.37 -17.57
N THR A 14 18.53 36.45 -16.24
CA THR A 14 18.51 35.26 -15.37
C THR A 14 17.10 34.68 -15.34
N LEU A 15 16.92 33.54 -16.02
CA LEU A 15 15.68 32.76 -16.00
C LEU A 15 15.56 32.04 -14.65
N SER A 16 14.78 32.59 -13.73
CA SER A 16 14.46 31.94 -12.45
C SER A 16 13.51 30.77 -12.71
N ILE A 17 14.02 29.54 -12.70
CA ILE A 17 13.18 28.33 -12.75
C ILE A 17 12.59 28.12 -11.35
N THR A 18 11.31 28.47 -11.18
CA THR A 18 10.53 28.09 -10.00
C THR A 18 10.20 26.60 -10.10
N VAL A 19 10.89 25.78 -9.30
CA VAL A 19 10.52 24.38 -9.10
C VAL A 19 9.24 24.36 -8.25
N VAL A 20 8.09 24.23 -8.90
CA VAL A 20 6.82 23.99 -8.22
C VAL A 20 6.82 22.52 -7.82
N ALA A 21 7.03 22.23 -6.54
CA ALA A 21 6.82 20.89 -6.00
C ALA A 21 5.31 20.59 -6.03
N SER A 22 4.86 19.84 -7.03
CA SER A 22 3.51 19.29 -7.06
C SER A 22 3.39 18.27 -5.94
N VAL A 23 2.60 18.59 -4.90
CA VAL A 23 2.14 17.61 -3.93
C VAL A 23 1.22 16.66 -4.69
N VAL A 24 1.73 15.51 -5.11
CA VAL A 24 0.89 14.44 -5.67
C VAL A 24 -0.01 13.99 -4.53
N ALA A 25 -1.29 14.37 -4.59
CA ALA A 25 -2.30 13.81 -3.71
C ALA A 25 -2.24 12.29 -3.86
N ALA A 26 -2.06 11.58 -2.74
CA ALA A 26 -2.14 10.12 -2.73
C ALA A 26 -3.50 9.76 -3.34
N GLN A 27 -3.50 9.19 -4.54
CA GLN A 27 -4.73 8.74 -5.18
C GLN A 27 -5.31 7.66 -4.28
N SER A 28 -6.58 7.82 -3.90
CA SER A 28 -7.29 6.79 -3.15
C SER A 28 -7.28 5.51 -3.97
N SER A 29 -6.63 4.46 -3.47
CA SER A 29 -6.69 3.15 -4.10
C SER A 29 -8.12 2.62 -3.99
N THR A 30 -8.76 2.36 -5.12
CA THR A 30 -10.05 1.68 -5.13
C THR A 30 -9.78 0.20 -4.88
N VAL A 31 -10.01 -0.24 -3.64
CA VAL A 31 -9.87 -1.65 -3.25
C VAL A 31 -11.22 -2.34 -3.32
N PHE A 32 -11.24 -3.60 -3.76
CA PHE A 32 -12.43 -4.45 -3.77
C PHE A 32 -12.14 -5.74 -3.00
N PRO A 33 -13.05 -6.19 -2.12
CA PRO A 33 -12.83 -7.41 -1.35
C PRO A 33 -12.99 -8.64 -2.24
N PHE A 34 -12.25 -9.70 -1.91
CA PHE A 34 -12.40 -10.99 -2.55
C PHE A 34 -13.69 -11.66 -2.06
N THR A 35 -14.53 -12.13 -2.99
CA THR A 35 -15.82 -12.75 -2.67
C THR A 35 -15.64 -14.03 -1.86
N CYS A 36 -16.44 -14.19 -0.80
CA CYS A 36 -16.45 -15.41 -0.01
C CYS A 36 -16.83 -16.66 -0.82
N SER A 37 -16.19 -17.77 -0.51
CA SER A 37 -16.65 -19.10 -0.94
C SER A 37 -17.68 -19.62 0.07
N LYS A 38 -18.62 -20.45 -0.38
CA LYS A 38 -19.56 -21.15 0.52
C LYS A 38 -18.91 -22.29 1.31
N GLU A 39 -17.72 -22.71 0.90
CA GLU A 39 -17.05 -23.90 1.42
C GLU A 39 -15.83 -23.57 2.29
N ILE A 40 -15.36 -22.32 2.27
CA ILE A 40 -14.13 -21.89 2.91
C ILE A 40 -14.42 -20.64 3.70
N ASP A 41 -14.44 -20.77 5.03
CA ASP A 41 -14.69 -19.63 5.91
C ASP A 41 -13.40 -18.90 6.27
N ALA A 42 -12.26 -19.60 6.29
CA ALA A 42 -10.96 -19.03 6.61
C ALA A 42 -9.80 -19.79 5.95
N CYS A 43 -8.67 -19.09 5.77
CA CYS A 43 -7.42 -19.65 5.26
C CYS A 43 -6.24 -18.76 5.69
N LEU A 44 -5.01 -19.18 5.37
CA LEU A 44 -3.88 -18.25 5.32
C LEU A 44 -3.85 -17.52 3.97
N SER A 45 -3.55 -16.23 4.01
CA SER A 45 -3.36 -15.38 2.84
C SER A 45 -2.12 -14.51 3.03
N VAL A 46 -1.65 -13.90 1.95
CA VAL A 46 -0.45 -13.05 1.95
C VAL A 46 -0.83 -11.63 1.59
N LEU A 47 -0.30 -10.65 2.31
CA LEU A 47 -0.39 -9.24 1.98
C LEU A 47 0.98 -8.74 1.53
N TYR A 48 1.04 -8.11 0.35
CA TYR A 48 2.26 -7.48 -0.15
C TYR A 48 2.46 -6.12 0.52
N GLN A 49 3.66 -5.83 1.03
CA GLN A 49 3.97 -4.59 1.73
C GLN A 49 5.13 -3.88 1.03
N ASP A 50 4.89 -2.65 0.57
CA ASP A 50 5.82 -1.90 -0.27
C ASP A 50 6.04 -0.44 0.17
N ASN A 51 5.58 -0.03 1.34
CA ASN A 51 5.74 1.37 1.78
C ASN A 51 7.10 1.68 2.42
N GLY A 52 8.09 0.80 2.30
CA GLY A 52 9.44 1.01 2.84
C GLY A 52 9.51 0.98 4.37
N LEU A 53 8.50 0.40 5.03
CA LEU A 53 8.48 0.22 6.47
C LEU A 53 9.49 -0.85 6.89
N GLN A 54 10.06 -0.71 8.09
CA GLN A 54 10.91 -1.74 8.66
C GLN A 54 10.08 -2.92 9.14
N LYS A 55 10.68 -4.12 9.14
CA LYS A 55 10.03 -5.37 9.53
C LYS A 55 9.29 -5.30 10.88
N ASP A 56 9.88 -4.67 11.89
CA ASP A 56 9.27 -4.53 13.22
C ASP A 56 8.09 -3.56 13.24
N GLN A 57 8.12 -2.52 12.39
CA GLN A 57 6.98 -1.61 12.22
C GLN A 57 5.84 -2.34 11.52
N ILE A 58 6.13 -3.14 10.49
CA ILE A 58 5.14 -3.97 9.81
C ILE A 58 4.50 -4.95 10.82
N ALA A 59 5.30 -5.65 11.63
CA ALA A 59 4.80 -6.53 12.68
C ALA A 59 3.83 -5.82 13.64
N SER A 60 4.18 -4.61 14.07
CA SER A 60 3.32 -3.81 14.95
C SER A 60 2.03 -3.36 14.28
N TYR A 61 2.08 -2.84 13.04
CA TYR A 61 0.87 -2.35 12.37
C TYR A 61 -0.05 -3.48 11.90
N TYR A 62 0.51 -4.59 11.45
CA TYR A 62 -0.25 -5.74 10.98
C TYR A 62 -0.63 -6.68 12.13
N SER A 63 -0.20 -6.43 13.36
CA SER A 63 -0.47 -7.28 14.53
C SER A 63 -0.08 -8.74 14.32
N VAL A 64 1.06 -8.98 13.66
CA VAL A 64 1.62 -10.31 13.40
C VAL A 64 3.02 -10.44 13.98
N PRO A 65 3.47 -11.65 14.35
CA PRO A 65 4.86 -11.84 14.76
C PRO A 65 5.80 -11.66 13.56
N THR A 66 7.04 -11.25 13.83
CA THR A 66 8.05 -11.05 12.78
C THR A 66 8.41 -12.33 12.02
N SER A 67 8.07 -13.51 12.54
CA SER A 67 8.20 -14.79 11.84
C SER A 67 7.27 -14.92 10.62
N GLU A 68 6.14 -14.21 10.61
CA GLU A 68 5.17 -14.21 9.49
C GLU A 68 5.51 -13.18 8.41
N ILE A 69 6.63 -12.48 8.56
CA ILE A 69 7.07 -11.44 7.64
C ILE A 69 8.35 -11.91 6.95
N SER A 70 8.30 -12.00 5.63
CA SER A 70 9.45 -12.42 4.81
C SER A 70 9.81 -11.34 3.80
N PRO A 71 11.10 -11.06 3.57
CA PRO A 71 11.51 -10.10 2.56
C PRO A 71 11.24 -10.63 1.15
N ILE A 72 10.93 -9.72 0.24
CA ILE A 72 10.78 -9.98 -1.19
C ILE A 72 11.41 -8.84 -1.99
N THR A 73 12.13 -9.16 -3.07
CA THR A 73 12.81 -8.14 -3.87
C THR A 73 12.02 -7.88 -5.15
N HIS A 74 11.52 -6.66 -5.32
CA HIS A 74 10.86 -6.20 -6.55
C HIS A 74 11.74 -5.15 -7.23
N GLY A 75 12.39 -5.53 -8.34
CA GLY A 75 13.42 -4.70 -8.97
C GLY A 75 14.60 -4.45 -8.02
N ASN A 76 14.84 -3.17 -7.67
CA ASN A 76 15.91 -2.76 -6.76
C ASN A 76 15.40 -2.45 -5.34
N LYS A 77 14.13 -2.72 -5.05
CA LYS A 77 13.47 -2.39 -3.80
C LYS A 77 13.28 -3.65 -2.96
N GLN A 78 13.58 -3.55 -1.68
CA GLN A 78 13.24 -4.57 -0.70
C GLN A 78 11.87 -4.25 -0.12
N ASP A 79 10.92 -5.10 -0.47
CA ASP A 79 9.55 -5.10 0.02
C ASP A 79 9.37 -6.32 0.96
N PHE A 80 8.16 -6.51 1.48
CA PHE A 80 7.84 -7.65 2.34
C PHE A 80 6.55 -8.34 1.90
N ILE A 81 6.46 -9.62 2.23
CA ILE A 81 5.19 -10.35 2.28
C ILE A 81 4.85 -10.62 3.75
N VAL A 82 3.57 -10.46 4.06
CA VAL A 82 3.02 -10.64 5.41
C VAL A 82 1.97 -11.74 5.36
N VAL A 83 2.21 -12.85 6.05
CA VAL A 83 1.23 -13.94 6.14
C VAL A 83 0.21 -13.60 7.23
N VAL A 84 -1.08 -13.69 6.88
CA VAL A 84 -2.18 -13.32 7.79
C VAL A 84 -3.31 -14.37 7.78
N PRO A 85 -4.01 -14.56 8.90
CA PRO A 85 -5.25 -15.32 8.93
C PRO A 85 -6.37 -14.53 8.22
N CYS A 86 -6.88 -15.08 7.13
CA CYS A 86 -7.90 -14.47 6.31
C CYS A 86 -9.26 -15.14 6.59
N SER A 87 -10.32 -14.35 6.75
CA SER A 87 -11.65 -14.88 7.09
C SER A 87 -12.78 -14.20 6.32
N CYS A 88 -13.79 -14.98 5.92
CA CYS A 88 -15.01 -14.47 5.32
C CYS A 88 -15.87 -13.80 6.39
N LYS A 89 -16.26 -12.55 6.16
CA LYS A 89 -17.16 -11.80 7.03
C LYS A 89 -17.84 -10.64 6.30
N THR A 90 -18.83 -10.05 6.96
CA THR A 90 -19.51 -8.85 6.48
C THR A 90 -19.00 -7.62 7.20
N VAL A 91 -18.42 -6.68 6.45
CA VAL A 91 -17.94 -5.39 6.94
C VAL A 91 -18.75 -4.29 6.25
N ASN A 92 -19.48 -3.49 7.04
CA ASN A 92 -20.33 -2.39 6.55
C ASN A 92 -21.27 -2.80 5.39
N GLY A 93 -21.91 -3.97 5.51
CA GLY A 93 -22.82 -4.50 4.50
C GLY A 93 -22.16 -5.19 3.31
N THR A 94 -20.82 -5.17 3.21
CA THR A 94 -20.07 -5.86 2.17
C THR A 94 -19.51 -7.17 2.70
N THR A 95 -19.90 -8.29 2.10
CA THR A 95 -19.39 -9.62 2.44
C THR A 95 -18.19 -9.97 1.58
N GLY A 96 -17.08 -10.31 2.23
CA GLY A 96 -15.83 -10.68 1.57
C GLY A 96 -14.82 -11.21 2.57
N TYR A 97 -13.65 -11.57 2.06
CA TYR A 97 -12.55 -12.01 2.90
C TYR A 97 -11.74 -10.80 3.40
N PHE A 98 -11.56 -10.71 4.72
CA PHE A 98 -10.71 -9.69 5.32
C PHE A 98 -9.89 -10.24 6.50
N TYR A 99 -8.78 -9.56 6.73
CA TYR A 99 -7.97 -9.61 7.93
C TYR A 99 -8.12 -8.28 8.68
N ASP A 100 -8.35 -8.33 10.00
CA ASP A 100 -8.46 -7.11 10.81
C ASP A 100 -7.21 -6.91 11.65
N THR A 101 -6.72 -5.68 11.67
CA THR A 101 -5.69 -5.24 12.63
C THR A 101 -6.10 -3.93 13.29
N PRO A 102 -5.90 -3.75 14.60
CA PRO A 102 -6.15 -2.49 15.27
C PRO A 102 -5.14 -1.42 14.86
N TYR A 103 -5.60 -0.18 14.71
CA TYR A 103 -4.75 0.98 14.52
C TYR A 103 -5.10 2.08 15.51
N THR A 104 -4.10 2.60 16.22
CA THR A 104 -4.28 3.78 17.08
C THR A 104 -4.04 5.03 16.27
N VAL A 105 -5.11 5.80 16.06
CA VAL A 105 -5.10 7.02 15.25
C VAL A 105 -4.17 8.05 15.87
N GLN A 106 -3.28 8.60 15.06
CA GLN A 106 -2.34 9.66 15.42
C GLN A 106 -2.87 11.03 15.01
N GLN A 107 -2.20 12.07 15.51
CA GLN A 107 -2.52 13.43 15.13
C GLN A 107 -2.29 13.64 13.62
N PHE A 108 -3.26 14.25 12.94
CA PHE A 108 -3.25 14.55 11.49
C PHE A 108 -3.38 13.34 10.55
N ASP A 109 -3.71 12.17 11.11
CA ASP A 109 -4.06 11.02 10.29
C ASP A 109 -5.35 11.27 9.53
N THR A 110 -5.40 10.70 8.33
CA THR A 110 -6.63 10.47 7.59
C THR A 110 -6.66 9.00 7.19
N PHE A 111 -7.85 8.44 7.01
CA PHE A 111 -7.98 7.05 6.56
C PHE A 111 -7.17 6.78 5.29
N SER A 112 -7.26 7.67 4.30
CA SER A 112 -6.53 7.56 3.04
C SER A 112 -5.00 7.52 3.24
N LYS A 113 -4.44 8.36 4.13
CA LYS A 113 -3.01 8.35 4.43
C LYS A 113 -2.59 7.06 5.12
N VAL A 114 -3.34 6.62 6.14
CA VAL A 114 -3.01 5.41 6.88
C VAL A 114 -3.15 4.18 5.98
N SER A 115 -4.23 4.05 5.23
CA SER A 115 -4.42 2.98 4.25
C SER A 115 -3.28 2.95 3.25
N GLY A 116 -2.96 4.07 2.60
CA GLY A 116 -1.91 4.16 1.59
C GLY A 116 -0.50 3.96 2.13
N GLN A 117 -0.12 4.67 3.20
CA GLN A 117 1.26 4.77 3.68
C GLN A 117 1.65 3.67 4.67
N ILE A 118 0.68 3.07 5.37
CA ILE A 118 0.95 2.00 6.34
C ILE A 118 0.58 0.64 5.76
N TYR A 119 -0.59 0.54 5.13
CA TYR A 119 -1.18 -0.74 4.70
C TYR A 119 -1.17 -0.93 3.18
N SER A 120 -0.27 -0.26 2.46
CA SER A 120 -0.10 -0.38 1.01
C SER A 120 -1.40 -0.18 0.20
N GLY A 121 -2.34 0.61 0.72
CA GLY A 121 -3.64 0.89 0.07
C GLY A 121 -4.63 -0.28 0.10
N GLN A 122 -4.41 -1.27 0.96
CA GLN A 122 -5.17 -2.54 0.98
C GLN A 122 -6.37 -2.55 1.93
N VAL A 123 -6.63 -1.43 2.61
CA VAL A 123 -7.71 -1.34 3.59
C VAL A 123 -9.04 -1.04 2.90
N TRP A 124 -10.04 -1.85 3.20
CA TRP A 124 -11.41 -1.63 2.75
C TRP A 124 -12.01 -0.40 3.44
N PRO A 125 -12.50 0.58 2.67
CA PRO A 125 -13.14 1.75 3.24
C PRO A 125 -14.51 1.40 3.85
N VAL A 126 -14.73 1.84 5.07
CA VAL A 126 -16.01 1.75 5.79
C VAL A 126 -16.60 3.14 5.94
N SER A 127 -17.72 3.41 5.27
CA SER A 127 -18.37 4.73 5.27
C SER A 127 -18.41 5.37 6.67
N GLY A 128 -17.89 6.58 6.78
CA GLY A 128 -17.84 7.33 8.04
C GLY A 128 -16.48 7.32 8.74
N GLU A 129 -15.39 6.94 8.07
CA GLU A 129 -14.06 6.94 8.69
C GLU A 129 -13.63 8.34 9.16
N GLU A 130 -14.04 9.40 8.47
CA GLU A 130 -13.76 10.77 8.88
C GLU A 130 -14.28 11.09 10.30
N GLY A 131 -15.33 10.40 10.74
CA GLY A 131 -15.87 10.52 12.10
C GLY A 131 -15.16 9.63 13.14
N SER A 132 -14.47 8.57 12.72
CA SER A 132 -13.80 7.63 13.63
C SER A 132 -12.29 7.84 13.73
N PHE A 133 -11.67 8.47 12.74
CA PHE A 133 -10.25 8.88 12.71
C PHE A 133 -9.99 10.11 13.59
N ILE A 134 -10.29 9.97 14.88
CA ILE A 134 -10.00 10.94 15.92
C ILE A 134 -8.73 10.48 16.66
N PRO A 135 -7.71 11.34 16.85
CA PRO A 135 -6.47 10.95 17.51
C PRO A 135 -6.69 10.29 18.88
N GLY A 136 -6.00 9.18 19.11
CA GLY A 136 -6.11 8.34 20.31
C GLY A 136 -7.16 7.23 20.22
N ASN A 137 -8.11 7.29 19.27
CA ASN A 137 -9.03 6.18 19.05
C ASN A 137 -8.30 4.97 18.46
N VAL A 138 -8.75 3.77 18.86
CA VAL A 138 -8.36 2.53 18.20
C VAL A 138 -9.45 2.13 17.22
N VAL A 139 -9.10 2.08 15.94
CA VAL A 139 -10.01 1.70 14.84
C VAL A 139 -9.58 0.38 14.22
N PRO A 140 -10.51 -0.49 13.81
CA PRO A 140 -10.16 -1.68 13.05
C PRO A 140 -9.82 -1.30 11.60
N MET A 141 -8.68 -1.79 11.12
CA MET A 141 -8.29 -1.71 9.72
C MET A 141 -8.63 -3.04 9.06
N HIS A 142 -9.58 -3.01 8.11
CA HIS A 142 -10.07 -4.20 7.41
C HIS A 142 -9.28 -4.43 6.12
N LEU A 143 -8.18 -5.17 6.18
CA LEU A 143 -7.35 -5.47 5.01
C LEU A 143 -8.01 -6.55 4.16
N VAL A 144 -8.15 -6.30 2.85
CA VAL A 144 -8.68 -7.31 1.93
C VAL A 144 -7.67 -8.45 1.75
N CYS A 145 -8.18 -9.68 1.76
CA CYS A 145 -7.41 -10.90 1.54
C CYS A 145 -8.27 -11.88 0.73
N GLY A 146 -7.80 -13.10 0.49
CA GLY A 146 -8.61 -14.09 -0.22
C GLY A 146 -8.26 -15.53 0.11
N CYS A 147 -9.23 -16.41 -0.11
CA CYS A 147 -9.07 -17.85 0.04
C CYS A 147 -9.41 -18.57 -1.26
N VAL A 148 -8.64 -19.62 -1.56
CA VAL A 148 -8.86 -20.52 -2.69
C VAL A 148 -8.88 -21.96 -2.18
N ARG A 149 -9.59 -22.84 -2.89
CA ARG A 149 -9.77 -24.25 -2.49
C ARG A 149 -8.51 -25.10 -2.64
N SER A 150 -7.55 -24.64 -3.43
CA SER A 150 -6.35 -25.42 -3.73
C SER A 150 -5.33 -25.27 -2.60
N ASP A 151 -5.02 -26.36 -1.91
CA ASP A 151 -3.99 -26.38 -0.85
C ASP A 151 -2.58 -26.04 -1.38
N SER A 152 -2.38 -26.10 -2.70
CA SER A 152 -1.13 -25.70 -3.37
C SER A 152 -1.08 -24.23 -3.81
N GLN A 153 -2.11 -23.44 -3.52
CA GLN A 153 -2.20 -22.04 -3.91
C GLN A 153 -2.48 -21.15 -2.70
N ILE A 154 -1.82 -20.00 -2.66
CA ILE A 154 -2.08 -18.95 -1.68
C ILE A 154 -2.43 -17.66 -2.41
N VAL A 155 -3.45 -16.96 -1.93
CA VAL A 155 -3.84 -15.67 -2.50
C VAL A 155 -2.95 -14.59 -1.93
N VAL A 156 -2.39 -13.77 -2.80
CA VAL A 156 -1.61 -12.57 -2.45
C VAL A 156 -2.45 -11.33 -2.76
N THR A 157 -2.70 -10.49 -1.76
CA THR A 157 -3.19 -9.13 -1.98
C THR A 157 -2.02 -8.26 -2.41
N TYR A 158 -2.11 -7.70 -3.61
CA TYR A 158 -1.06 -6.91 -4.24
C TYR A 158 -1.64 -5.60 -4.78
N THR A 159 -1.00 -4.48 -4.42
CA THR A 159 -1.35 -3.17 -4.95
C THR A 159 -0.49 -2.88 -6.18
N VAL A 160 -1.14 -2.67 -7.32
CA VAL A 160 -0.47 -2.42 -8.60
C VAL A 160 0.42 -1.17 -8.49
N GLN A 161 1.70 -1.31 -8.79
CA GLN A 161 2.68 -0.24 -8.78
C GLN A 161 2.88 0.36 -10.18
N GLU A 162 3.49 1.53 -10.26
CA GLU A 162 3.82 2.16 -11.54
C GLU A 162 4.75 1.25 -12.37
N GLY A 163 4.38 1.04 -13.64
CA GLY A 163 5.13 0.17 -14.55
C GLY A 163 4.78 -1.31 -14.47
N ASP A 164 3.91 -1.71 -13.54
CA ASP A 164 3.42 -3.09 -13.48
C ASP A 164 2.54 -3.45 -14.68
N THR A 165 2.61 -4.72 -15.06
CA THR A 165 1.70 -5.38 -16.00
C THR A 165 1.17 -6.65 -15.36
N LEU A 166 0.03 -7.16 -15.81
CA LEU A 166 -0.49 -8.44 -15.30
C LEU A 166 0.54 -9.58 -15.43
N LEU A 167 1.31 -9.59 -16.52
CA LEU A 167 2.34 -10.60 -16.76
C LEU A 167 3.54 -10.43 -15.82
N SER A 168 3.99 -9.20 -15.55
CA SER A 168 5.11 -8.97 -14.62
C SER A 168 4.73 -9.35 -13.20
N ILE A 169 3.53 -8.97 -12.75
CA ILE A 169 3.00 -9.34 -11.42
C ILE A 169 2.91 -10.88 -11.30
N ALA A 170 2.30 -11.55 -12.30
CA ALA A 170 2.14 -12.99 -12.27
C ALA A 170 3.50 -13.72 -12.20
N LYS A 171 4.47 -13.31 -13.02
CA LYS A 171 5.84 -13.87 -12.99
C LYS A 171 6.51 -13.63 -11.64
N PHE A 172 6.42 -12.42 -11.12
CA PHE A 172 7.03 -12.02 -9.86
C PHE A 172 6.51 -12.86 -8.68
N LEU A 173 5.18 -12.93 -8.52
CA LEU A 173 4.56 -13.66 -7.40
C LEU A 173 4.72 -15.19 -7.55
N SER A 174 4.66 -15.72 -8.77
CA SER A 174 4.82 -17.17 -9.02
C SER A 174 6.26 -17.66 -8.83
N ALA A 175 7.25 -16.80 -9.08
CA ALA A 175 8.65 -17.16 -8.82
C ALA A 175 8.92 -17.35 -7.33
N LYS A 176 8.12 -16.73 -6.45
CA LYS A 176 8.33 -16.77 -5.01
C LYS A 176 7.54 -17.84 -4.28
N SER A 177 6.45 -18.37 -4.87
CA SER A 177 5.74 -19.53 -4.31
C SER A 177 6.49 -20.86 -4.43
N ASN A 178 7.65 -20.89 -5.12
CA ASN A 178 8.47 -22.07 -5.37
C ASN A 178 9.84 -22.07 -4.62
N SER A 179 10.04 -21.21 -3.61
CA SER A 179 11.29 -21.19 -2.79
C SER A 179 11.07 -21.61 -1.36
#